data_AF-A0A919Y3B3-F1
#
_entry.id   AF-A0A919Y3B3-F1
#
_cell.length_a   1.000
_cell.length_b   1.000
_cell.length_c   1.000
_cell.angle_alpha   90.00
_cell.angle_beta   90.00
_cell.angle_gamma   90.00
#
_symmetry.space_group_name_H-M   'P 1'
#
loop_
_entity.id
_entity.type
_entity.pdbx_description
1 polymer ?
#
loop_
_entity_poly.entity_id
_entity_poly.type
_entity_poly.pdbx_seq_one_letter_code
_entity_poly.pdbx_strand_id
1 'polypeptide(L)'
;MKITMEMSEAAYEIAKKVYSGQITRTEGKIEINKITGMNEGSAQAFITIFLAMMSGEVYKRAFNNGTNRLLFESIKRDYGKEFFIKALNASQKHVNYYSTLGKGNLSGLQSIINEMRS
;
A
#
# COMPACT_ATOMS: atom_id res chain seq x y z
N MET A 1 -9.66 -12.94 -3.60
CA MET A 1 -8.73 -13.85 -2.88
C MET A 1 -8.26 -13.18 -1.59
N LYS A 2 -7.86 -13.96 -0.58
CA LYS A 2 -7.17 -13.42 0.61
C LYS A 2 -5.70 -13.17 0.25
N ILE A 3 -5.19 -11.98 0.56
CA ILE A 3 -3.77 -11.65 0.39
C ILE A 3 -3.05 -12.02 1.69
N THR A 4 -1.99 -12.82 1.60
CA THR A 4 -1.16 -13.20 2.76
C THR A 4 -0.04 -12.19 2.99
N MET A 5 0.70 -12.36 4.10
CA MET A 5 1.83 -11.47 4.40
C MET A 5 2.98 -11.72 3.43
N GLU A 6 3.27 -12.98 3.12
CA GLU A 6 4.33 -13.40 2.19
C GLU A 6 4.08 -12.83 0.78
N MET A 7 2.83 -12.83 0.34
CA MET A 7 2.45 -12.18 -0.92
C MET A 7 2.66 -10.67 -0.88
N SER A 8 2.43 -10.03 0.28
CA SER A 8 2.61 -8.59 0.46
C SER A 8 4.10 -8.20 0.47
N GLU A 9 4.94 -9.00 1.11
CA GLU A 9 6.40 -8.86 1.11
C GLU A 9 6.98 -8.96 -0.29
N ALA A 10 6.63 -10.02 -1.02
CA ALA A 10 7.07 -10.19 -2.41
C ALA A 10 6.54 -9.08 -3.32
N ALA A 11 5.27 -8.67 -3.15
CA ALA A 11 4.70 -7.57 -3.92
C ALA A 11 5.39 -6.22 -3.65
N TYR A 12 5.85 -5.99 -2.42
CA TYR A 12 6.60 -4.79 -2.05
C TYR A 12 7.93 -4.69 -2.80
N GLU A 13 8.69 -5.78 -2.91
CA GLU A 13 9.94 -5.79 -3.67
C GLU A 13 9.72 -5.43 -5.15
N ILE A 14 8.65 -5.93 -5.77
CA ILE A 14 8.32 -5.57 -7.16
C ILE A 14 7.82 -4.13 -7.26
N ALA A 15 7.02 -3.67 -6.30
CA ALA A 15 6.52 -2.29 -6.28
C ALA A 15 7.67 -1.26 -6.17
N LYS A 16 8.76 -1.59 -5.47
CA LYS A 16 9.98 -0.77 -5.44
C LYS A 16 10.62 -0.64 -6.83
N LYS A 17 10.71 -1.73 -7.60
CA LYS A 17 11.21 -1.70 -8.99
C LYS A 17 10.36 -0.82 -9.90
N VAL A 18 9.03 -0.85 -9.69
CA VAL A 18 8.11 0.04 -10.42
C VAL A 18 8.36 1.50 -10.04
N TYR A 19 8.52 1.80 -8.75
CA TYR A 19 8.77 3.16 -8.26
C TYR A 19 10.09 3.75 -8.75
N SER A 20 11.15 2.94 -8.83
CA SER A 20 12.45 3.36 -9.36
C SER A 20 12.50 3.43 -10.90
N GLY A 21 11.42 3.08 -11.59
CA GLY A 21 11.33 3.10 -13.05
C GLY A 21 12.07 1.94 -13.75
N GLN A 22 12.48 0.90 -13.01
CA GLN A 22 13.15 -0.27 -13.58
C GLN A 22 12.20 -1.14 -14.40
N ILE A 23 10.92 -1.18 -14.00
CA ILE A 23 9.85 -1.87 -14.73
C ILE A 23 8.59 -1.02 -14.73
N THR A 24 7.70 -1.27 -15.69
CA THR A 24 6.39 -0.62 -15.77
C THR A 24 5.41 -1.21 -14.75
N ARG A 25 4.29 -0.50 -14.50
CA ARG A 25 3.19 -1.03 -13.67
C ARG A 25 2.59 -2.32 -14.25
N THR A 26 2.55 -2.44 -15.58
CA THR A 26 2.01 -3.61 -16.28
C THR A 26 2.92 -4.81 -16.11
N GLU A 27 4.24 -4.64 -16.22
CA GLU A 27 5.18 -5.72 -15.94
C GLU A 27 5.14 -6.11 -14.46
N GLY A 28 5.13 -5.11 -13.56
CA GLY A 28 5.09 -5.35 -12.12
C GLY A 28 3.88 -6.17 -11.67
N LYS A 29 2.66 -5.88 -12.16
CA LYS A 29 1.49 -6.67 -11.76
C LYS A 29 1.56 -8.13 -12.24
N ILE A 30 2.16 -8.36 -13.42
CA ILE A 30 2.35 -9.69 -14.00
C ILE A 30 3.40 -10.46 -13.20
N GLU A 31 4.51 -9.81 -12.85
CA GLU A 31 5.58 -10.41 -12.03
C GLU A 31 5.06 -10.78 -10.64
N ILE A 32 4.31 -9.89 -9.97
CA ILE A 32 3.67 -10.20 -8.68
C ILE A 32 2.73 -11.39 -8.82
N ASN A 33 1.88 -11.43 -9.85
CA ASN A 33 0.99 -12.55 -10.08
C ASN A 33 1.75 -13.87 -10.24
N LYS A 34 2.81 -13.87 -11.07
CA LYS A 34 3.63 -15.04 -11.34
C LYS A 34 4.33 -15.60 -10.10
N ILE A 35 4.88 -14.73 -9.24
CA ILE A 35 5.69 -15.18 -8.10
C ILE A 35 4.88 -15.45 -6.83
N THR A 36 3.70 -14.84 -6.69
CA THR A 36 2.89 -14.95 -5.45
C THR A 36 1.55 -15.67 -5.64
N GLY A 37 1.08 -15.81 -6.89
CA GLY A 37 -0.30 -16.22 -7.19
C GLY A 37 -1.34 -15.12 -6.95
N MET A 38 -0.94 -13.89 -6.58
CA MET A 38 -1.86 -12.77 -6.39
C MET A 38 -2.52 -12.41 -7.71
N ASN A 39 -3.84 -12.45 -7.79
CA ASN A 39 -4.55 -12.03 -9.01
C ASN A 39 -4.11 -10.62 -9.44
N GLU A 40 -4.05 -10.39 -10.75
CA GLU A 40 -3.52 -9.14 -11.31
C GLU A 40 -4.25 -7.88 -10.81
N GLY A 41 -5.55 -7.96 -10.51
CA GLY A 41 -6.31 -6.84 -9.98
C GLY A 41 -5.85 -6.41 -8.59
N SER A 42 -5.55 -7.38 -7.72
CA SER A 42 -4.94 -7.16 -6.41
C SER A 42 -3.50 -6.65 -6.56
N ALA A 43 -2.71 -7.23 -7.47
CA ALA A 43 -1.33 -6.81 -7.72
C ALA A 43 -1.24 -5.36 -8.24
N GLN A 44 -2.09 -5.00 -9.21
CA GLN A 44 -2.24 -3.63 -9.71
C GLN A 44 -2.60 -2.65 -8.58
N ALA A 45 -3.54 -3.05 -7.72
CA ALA A 45 -3.96 -2.24 -6.59
C ALA A 45 -2.81 -2.05 -5.58
N PHE A 46 -1.99 -3.08 -5.37
CA PHE A 46 -0.83 -3.03 -4.48
C PHE A 46 0.16 -1.98 -4.95
N ILE A 47 0.56 -2.07 -6.22
CA ILE A 47 1.46 -1.10 -6.85
C ILE A 47 0.85 0.31 -6.78
N THR A 48 -0.43 0.47 -7.11
CA THR A 48 -1.09 1.78 -7.10
C THR A 48 -1.08 2.42 -5.71
N ILE A 49 -1.38 1.63 -4.67
CA ILE A 49 -1.44 2.12 -3.29
C ILE A 49 -0.03 2.46 -2.78
N PHE A 50 0.96 1.60 -3.05
CA PHE A 50 2.34 1.89 -2.73
C PHE A 50 2.81 3.21 -3.36
N LEU A 51 2.58 3.41 -4.67
CA LEU A 51 2.96 4.64 -5.35
C LEU A 51 2.25 5.88 -4.79
N ALA A 52 0.96 5.75 -4.45
CA ALA A 52 0.21 6.83 -3.79
C ALA A 52 0.78 7.15 -2.40
N MET A 53 1.20 6.14 -1.63
CA MET A 53 1.88 6.33 -0.34
C MET A 53 3.21 7.06 -0.52
N MET A 54 4.02 6.68 -1.53
CA MET A 54 5.30 7.33 -1.82
C MET A 54 5.13 8.80 -2.20
N SER A 55 4.03 9.17 -2.87
CA SER A 55 3.72 10.55 -3.25
C SER A 55 2.86 11.31 -2.23
N GLY A 56 2.31 10.65 -1.22
CA GLY A 56 1.37 11.25 -0.28
C GLY A 56 -0.03 11.49 -0.84
N GLU A 57 -0.40 10.82 -1.94
CA GLU A 57 -1.68 11.00 -2.63
C GLU A 57 -2.78 10.03 -2.17
N VAL A 58 -4.04 10.43 -2.39
CA VAL A 58 -5.19 9.60 -2.03
C VAL A 58 -5.28 8.37 -2.94
N TYR A 59 -5.61 7.22 -2.34
CA TYR A 59 -5.96 6.01 -3.06
C TYR A 59 -7.38 5.56 -2.69
N LYS A 60 -8.05 4.81 -3.58
CA LYS A 60 -9.48 4.45 -3.43
C LYS A 60 -9.73 2.96 -3.23
N ARG A 61 -8.72 2.11 -3.41
CA ARG A 61 -8.77 0.68 -3.09
C ARG A 61 -8.24 0.46 -1.67
N ALA A 62 -8.63 -0.63 -1.04
CA ALA A 62 -8.19 -0.97 0.31
C ALA A 62 -7.54 -2.36 0.33
N PHE A 63 -6.59 -2.53 1.24
CA PHE A 63 -6.07 -3.84 1.66
C PHE A 63 -6.27 -4.03 3.15
N ASN A 64 -6.00 -5.24 3.62
CA ASN A 64 -6.07 -5.55 5.05
C ASN A 64 -5.05 -4.71 5.85
N ASN A 65 -5.29 -4.61 7.16
CA ASN A 65 -4.48 -3.80 8.07
C ASN A 65 -3.02 -4.30 8.19
N GLY A 66 -2.79 -5.62 8.08
CA GLY A 66 -1.44 -6.19 8.11
C GLY A 66 -0.58 -5.69 6.95
N THR A 67 -1.12 -5.69 5.73
CA THR A 67 -0.43 -5.15 4.55
C THR A 67 -0.15 -3.66 4.68
N ASN A 68 -1.06 -2.86 5.25
CA ASN A 68 -0.82 -1.43 5.47
C ASN A 68 0.34 -1.21 6.46
N ARG A 69 0.36 -1.94 7.58
CA ARG A 69 1.46 -1.84 8.57
C ARG A 69 2.80 -2.22 7.94
N LEU A 70 2.84 -3.32 7.18
CA LEU A 70 4.03 -3.75 6.46
C LEU A 70 4.56 -2.65 5.51
N LEU A 71 3.67 -2.00 4.76
CA LEU A 71 4.06 -0.90 3.87
C LEU A 71 4.64 0.29 4.66
N PHE A 72 4.00 0.70 5.76
CA PHE A 72 4.50 1.81 6.56
C PHE A 72 5.89 1.53 7.16
N GLU A 73 6.07 0.35 7.76
CA GLU A 73 7.34 -0.07 8.36
C GLU A 73 8.43 -0.20 7.30
N SER A 74 8.11 -0.82 6.17
CA SER A 74 9.07 -1.01 5.08
C SER A 74 9.45 0.31 4.41
N ILE A 75 8.49 1.21 4.17
CA ILE A 75 8.76 2.55 3.63
C ILE A 75 9.65 3.35 4.59
N LYS A 76 9.36 3.31 5.90
CA LYS A 76 10.17 3.99 6.91
C LYS A 76 11.61 3.47 6.92
N ARG A 77 11.79 2.16 6.84
CA ARG A 77 13.09 1.50 6.84
C ARG A 77 13.88 1.82 5.57
N ASP A 78 13.24 1.72 4.40
CA ASP A 78 13.95 1.76 3.11
C ASP A 78 14.10 3.18 2.55
N TYR A 79 13.16 4.09 2.86
CA TYR A 79 13.11 5.45 2.29
C TYR A 79 13.15 6.55 3.35
N GLY A 80 13.09 6.20 4.64
CA GLY A 80 13.25 7.13 5.74
C GLY A 80 11.97 7.88 6.15
N LYS A 81 12.13 8.78 7.12
CA LYS A 81 11.02 9.45 7.84
C LYS A 81 10.12 10.28 6.93
N GLU A 82 10.67 10.95 5.92
CA GLU A 82 9.89 11.80 5.02
C GLU A 82 8.84 10.98 4.25
N PHE A 83 9.26 9.87 3.64
CA PHE A 83 8.36 8.99 2.88
C PHE A 83 7.38 8.25 3.78
N PHE A 84 7.80 7.89 5.00
CA PHE A 84 6.90 7.36 6.00
C PHE A 84 5.75 8.33 6.34
N ILE A 85 6.05 9.62 6.51
CA ILE A 85 5.02 10.65 6.75
C ILE A 85 4.09 10.77 5.54
N LYS A 86 4.63 10.74 4.31
CA LYS A 86 3.81 10.72 3.08
C LYS A 86 2.87 9.53 3.05
N ALA A 87 3.35 8.33 3.39
CA ALA A 87 2.55 7.13 3.43
C ALA A 87 1.39 7.23 4.42
N LEU A 88 1.66 7.68 5.65
CA LEU A 88 0.62 7.90 6.66
C LEU A 88 -0.40 8.96 6.21
N ASN A 89 0.04 10.03 5.53
CA ASN A 89 -0.85 11.06 4.99
C ASN A 89 -1.73 10.53 3.85
N ALA A 90 -1.17 9.77 2.92
CA ALA A 90 -1.92 9.09 1.86
C ALA A 90 -3.02 8.18 2.44
N SER A 91 -2.67 7.39 3.46
CA SER A 91 -3.64 6.53 4.14
C SER A 91 -4.68 7.30 4.94
N GLN A 92 -4.33 8.41 5.57
CA GLN A 92 -5.33 9.28 6.21
C GLN A 92 -6.29 9.87 5.18
N LYS A 93 -5.80 10.31 4.01
CA LYS A 93 -6.65 10.76 2.90
C LYS A 93 -7.59 9.63 2.44
N HIS A 94 -7.10 8.39 2.38
CA HIS A 94 -7.93 7.23 2.06
C HIS A 94 -9.04 6.98 3.11
N VAL A 95 -8.71 7.03 4.40
CA VAL A 95 -9.71 6.90 5.49
C VAL A 95 -10.79 7.98 5.36
N ASN A 96 -10.38 9.23 5.14
CA ASN A 96 -11.29 10.36 4.97
C ASN A 96 -12.17 10.19 3.72
N TYR A 97 -11.60 9.73 2.60
CA TYR A 97 -12.38 9.44 1.39
C TYR A 97 -13.39 8.31 1.61
N TYR A 98 -12.99 7.26 2.32
CA TYR A 98 -13.87 6.11 2.54
C TYR A 98 -15.06 6.46 3.43
N SER A 99 -14.89 7.34 4.42
CA SER A 99 -15.97 7.78 5.30
C SER A 99 -17.07 8.56 4.56
N THR A 100 -16.75 9.24 3.45
CA THR A 100 -17.76 9.93 2.63
C THR A 100 -18.66 8.98 1.84
N LEU A 101 -18.33 7.68 1.74
CA LEU A 101 -19.09 6.71 0.96
C LEU A 101 -20.28 6.10 1.72
N GLY A 102 -20.46 6.41 3.00
CA GLY A 102 -21.53 5.84 3.83
C GLY A 102 -21.37 4.34 4.12
N LYS A 103 -20.20 3.75 3.85
CA LYS A 103 -19.91 2.31 3.98
C LYS A 103 -19.23 1.93 5.30
N GLY A 104 -19.38 2.77 6.33
CA GLY A 104 -18.68 2.65 7.61
C GLY A 104 -17.34 3.38 7.62
N ASN A 105 -16.52 3.08 8.64
CA ASN A 105 -15.22 3.69 8.85
C ASN A 105 -14.10 2.63 8.77
N LEU A 106 -12.92 3.05 8.31
CA LEU A 106 -11.72 2.23 8.34
C LEU A 106 -11.03 2.38 9.71
N SER A 107 -11.76 2.12 10.79
CA SER A 107 -11.32 2.35 12.17
C SER A 107 -10.02 1.63 12.52
N GLY A 108 -9.84 0.40 12.04
CA GLY A 108 -8.60 -0.35 12.24
C GLY A 108 -7.39 0.30 11.56
N LEU A 109 -7.55 0.83 10.34
CA LEU A 109 -6.48 1.57 9.65
C LEU A 109 -6.21 2.91 10.36
N GLN A 110 -7.27 3.61 10.80
CA GLN A 110 -7.13 4.85 11.58
C GLN A 110 -6.34 4.63 12.87
N SER A 111 -6.60 3.53 13.58
CA SER A 111 -5.86 3.18 14.81
C SER A 111 -4.37 2.97 14.52
N ILE A 112 -4.04 2.26 13.44
CA ILE A 112 -2.64 2.05 13.02
C ILE A 112 -1.97 3.39 12.69
N ILE A 113 -2.65 4.26 11.94
CA ILE A 113 -2.11 5.59 11.60
C ILE A 113 -1.81 6.39 12.86
N ASN A 114 -2.72 6.37 13.85
CA ASN A 114 -2.54 7.10 15.11
C ASN A 114 -1.36 6.54 15.92
N GLU A 115 -1.28 5.21 16.08
CA GLU A 115 -0.17 4.52 16.78
C GLU A 115 1.18 4.82 16.15
N MET A 116 1.26 4.85 14.81
CA MET A 116 2.54 5.04 14.11
C MET A 116 2.98 6.51 14.05
N ARG A 117 2.13 7.46 14.44
CA ARG A 117 2.45 8.90 14.49
C ARG A 117 2.95 9.36 15.86
N SER A 118 2.60 8.67 16.94
CA SER A 118 3.10 8.94 18.29
C SER A 118 4.58 8.60 18.42
#